data_AF-A0A8H9F6T2-F1
#
_entry.id   AF-A0A8H9F6T2-F1
#
_cell.length_a   1.000
_cell.length_b   1.000
_cell.length_c   1.000
_cell.angle_alpha   90.00
_cell.angle_beta   90.00
_cell.angle_gamma   90.00
#
_symmetry.space_group_name_H-M   'P 1'
#
loop_
_entity.id
_entity.type
_entity.pdbx_description
1 polymer ?
#
loop_
_entity_poly.entity_id
_entity_poly.type
_entity_poly.pdbx_seq_one_letter_code
_entity_poly.pdbx_strand_id
1 'polypeptide(L)'
;MKFSKKLAMAAVAALALVGTAACSNGNKNSSSSSEKIPSKITKKTTVVFWNSMTGVQQTTLKQLTKDFEKKNPKITIKLENQGAYNDLQAKINSTLQSPNNLPTITQAYPGWLWNAAQNKMLVNLTPYINNKNVGWGSAKASDITPDLLDGVLNTVFHLTSQLKL
;
A
#
# COMPACT_ATOMS: atom_id res chain seq x y z
N MET A 1 43.40 13.65 54.04
CA MET A 1 43.80 15.05 54.29
C MET A 1 43.94 15.78 52.95
N LYS A 2 43.20 16.90 52.78
CA LYS A 2 43.46 18.08 51.93
C LYS A 2 43.45 17.88 50.39
N PHE A 3 42.38 18.30 49.69
CA PHE A 3 42.15 19.63 49.05
C PHE A 3 43.24 19.95 48.00
N SER A 4 43.01 20.37 46.75
CA SER A 4 41.85 20.89 46.01
C SER A 4 42.41 21.46 44.70
N LYS A 5 41.79 21.30 43.51
CA LYS A 5 41.66 22.32 42.41
C LYS A 5 40.55 21.86 41.45
N LYS A 6 39.32 22.34 41.63
CA LYS A 6 38.66 23.35 40.77
C LYS A 6 38.54 22.94 39.29
N LEU A 7 37.43 22.28 38.94
CA LEU A 7 36.79 22.45 37.63
C LEU A 7 35.41 23.04 37.90
N ALA A 8 35.12 24.17 37.25
CA ALA A 8 33.98 25.01 37.52
C ALA A 8 32.65 24.33 37.17
N MET A 9 31.65 24.66 37.98
CA MET A 9 30.26 24.22 37.95
C MET A 9 29.37 25.31 37.34
N ALA A 10 28.15 24.90 36.99
CA ALA A 10 26.93 25.68 36.75
C ALA A 10 26.76 26.24 35.32
N ALA A 11 25.80 25.80 34.50
CA ALA A 11 24.37 25.57 34.73
C ALA A 11 23.66 26.84 35.23
N VAL A 12 23.19 27.66 34.29
CA VAL A 12 22.13 28.65 34.53
C VAL A 12 20.85 28.07 33.95
N ALA A 13 19.98 27.61 34.84
CA ALA A 13 18.56 27.47 34.57
C ALA A 13 17.90 28.83 34.75
N ALA A 14 17.12 29.28 33.75
CA ALA A 14 16.12 30.31 33.94
C ALA A 14 14.89 29.96 33.08
N LEU A 15 13.77 29.84 33.78
CA LEU A 15 12.47 29.42 33.31
C LEU A 15 11.88 30.41 32.29
N ALA A 16 11.25 29.86 31.25
CA ALA A 16 10.08 30.47 30.62
C ALA A 16 9.08 29.36 30.29
N LEU A 17 8.27 28.99 31.29
CA LEU A 17 6.99 28.34 31.12
C LEU A 17 5.97 29.42 30.73
N VAL A 18 5.63 29.58 29.45
CA VAL A 18 4.28 29.93 28.96
C VAL A 18 4.23 29.55 27.48
N GLY A 19 3.33 28.65 27.10
CA GLY A 19 3.10 28.36 25.68
C GLY A 19 2.38 27.06 25.33
N THR A 20 1.54 26.51 26.21
CA THR A 20 0.50 25.56 25.80
C THR A 20 -0.54 26.31 24.97
N ALA A 21 -0.29 26.50 23.68
CA ALA A 21 -1.34 26.74 22.71
C ALA A 21 -1.96 25.39 22.37
N ALA A 22 -2.94 25.01 23.19
CA ALA A 22 -3.94 24.02 22.83
C ALA A 22 -4.66 24.50 21.56
N CYS A 23 -4.34 23.89 20.41
CA CYS A 23 -5.30 23.79 19.32
C CYS A 23 -6.06 22.48 19.48
N SER A 24 -6.89 22.45 20.52
CA SER A 24 -8.12 21.67 20.48
C SER A 24 -9.05 22.37 19.50
N ASN A 25 -9.15 21.86 18.28
CA ASN A 25 -10.46 21.67 17.67
C ASN A 25 -10.36 20.60 16.60
N GLY A 26 -11.09 19.51 16.83
CA GLY A 26 -11.18 18.40 15.91
C GLY A 26 -11.63 18.88 14.54
N ASN A 27 -10.82 18.61 13.54
CA ASN A 27 -11.35 18.13 12.29
C ASN A 27 -10.37 17.13 11.72
N LYS A 28 -10.82 15.88 11.60
CA LYS A 28 -10.18 14.88 10.76
C LYS A 28 -10.09 15.47 9.37
N ASN A 29 -8.93 15.98 9.00
CA ASN A 29 -8.59 16.12 7.61
C ASN A 29 -7.24 15.43 7.44
N SER A 30 -7.32 14.11 7.28
CA SER A 30 -6.29 13.36 6.57
C SER A 30 -5.97 14.18 5.33
N SER A 31 -4.76 14.72 5.29
CA SER A 31 -4.22 15.39 4.12
C SER A 31 -4.18 14.37 2.99
N SER A 32 -5.30 14.24 2.28
CA SER A 32 -5.31 13.77 0.91
C SER A 32 -4.60 14.85 0.11
N SER A 33 -3.28 14.78 0.08
CA SER A 33 -2.53 15.26 -1.08
C SER A 33 -3.19 14.57 -2.27
N SER A 34 -4.10 15.29 -2.91
CA SER A 34 -4.77 14.89 -4.13
C SER A 34 -3.74 14.94 -5.26
N GLU A 35 -2.73 14.08 -5.19
CA GLU A 35 -1.99 13.70 -6.37
C GLU A 35 -3.03 13.18 -7.34
N LYS A 36 -3.19 13.93 -8.43
CA LYS A 36 -4.20 13.66 -9.44
C LYS A 36 -3.94 12.25 -9.98
N ILE A 37 -4.83 11.31 -9.67
CA ILE A 37 -4.71 9.93 -10.14
C ILE A 37 -4.52 9.96 -11.66
N PRO A 38 -3.39 9.46 -12.19
CA PRO A 38 -3.12 9.50 -13.62
C PRO A 38 -4.19 8.70 -14.36
N SER A 39 -4.90 9.37 -15.28
CA SER A 39 -5.95 8.72 -16.07
C SER A 39 -5.44 8.09 -17.36
N LYS A 40 -4.15 8.20 -17.65
CA LYS A 40 -3.52 7.66 -18.86
C LYS A 40 -2.15 7.09 -18.54
N ILE A 41 -1.87 5.91 -19.08
CA ILE A 41 -0.56 5.28 -19.04
C ILE A 41 0.27 5.77 -20.24
N THR A 42 1.31 6.54 -19.96
CA THR A 42 2.14 7.16 -21.01
C THR A 42 3.39 6.34 -21.32
N LYS A 43 3.96 5.68 -20.31
CA LYS A 43 5.18 4.87 -20.38
C LYS A 43 4.85 3.37 -20.44
N LYS A 44 5.80 2.56 -20.91
CA LYS A 44 5.70 1.10 -20.76
C LYS A 44 5.80 0.74 -19.28
N THR A 45 4.91 -0.11 -18.81
CA THR A 45 4.78 -0.46 -17.39
C THR A 45 4.66 -1.96 -17.23
N THR A 46 5.46 -2.53 -16.34
CA THR A 46 5.34 -3.94 -15.94
C THR A 46 4.68 -4.02 -14.57
N VAL A 47 3.61 -4.81 -14.47
CA VAL A 47 2.92 -5.15 -13.22
C VAL A 47 3.31 -6.57 -12.85
N VAL A 48 4.03 -6.76 -11.75
CA VAL A 48 4.34 -8.09 -11.22
C VAL A 48 3.18 -8.54 -10.34
N PHE A 49 2.58 -9.70 -10.65
CA PHE A 49 1.47 -10.27 -9.91
C PHE A 49 1.83 -11.63 -9.31
N TRP A 50 1.99 -11.66 -7.99
CA TRP A 50 2.15 -12.89 -7.21
C TRP A 50 0.82 -13.59 -6.97
N ASN A 51 0.74 -14.88 -7.29
CA ASN A 51 -0.46 -15.69 -7.11
C ASN A 51 -0.13 -17.13 -6.71
N SER A 52 -1.14 -17.87 -6.26
CA SER A 52 -1.09 -19.31 -5.95
C SER A 52 -2.06 -20.10 -6.85
N MET A 53 -2.45 -19.54 -8.00
CA MET A 53 -3.46 -20.15 -8.86
C MET A 53 -2.86 -21.29 -9.69
N THR A 54 -3.51 -22.46 -9.65
CA THR A 54 -3.13 -23.67 -10.39
C THR A 54 -4.28 -24.18 -11.26
N GLY A 55 -3.98 -25.09 -12.19
CA GLY A 55 -4.98 -25.75 -13.04
C GLY A 55 -5.83 -24.77 -13.86
N VAL A 56 -7.16 -24.90 -13.75
CA VAL A 56 -8.12 -24.04 -14.47
C VAL A 56 -7.96 -22.57 -14.07
N GLN A 57 -7.74 -22.27 -12.79
CA GLN A 57 -7.58 -20.89 -12.32
C GLN A 57 -6.36 -20.20 -12.95
N GLN A 58 -5.24 -20.92 -13.07
CA GLN A 58 -4.04 -20.40 -13.73
C GLN A 58 -4.29 -20.12 -15.22
N THR A 59 -5.02 -21.02 -15.89
CA THR A 59 -5.34 -20.88 -17.31
C THR A 59 -6.26 -19.68 -17.55
N THR A 60 -7.29 -19.53 -16.73
CA THR A 60 -8.20 -18.38 -16.76
C THR A 60 -7.47 -17.09 -16.45
N LEU A 61 -6.61 -17.05 -15.42
CA LEU A 61 -5.83 -15.85 -15.08
C LEU A 61 -4.91 -15.42 -16.23
N LYS A 62 -4.25 -16.38 -16.91
CA LYS A 62 -3.45 -16.11 -18.10
C LYS A 62 -4.29 -15.52 -19.23
N GLN A 63 -5.50 -16.03 -19.46
CA GLN A 63 -6.39 -15.51 -20.50
C GLN A 63 -6.85 -14.08 -20.19
N LEU A 64 -7.33 -13.84 -18.96
CA LEU A 64 -7.73 -12.51 -18.50
C LEU A 64 -6.58 -11.51 -18.61
N THR A 65 -5.37 -11.94 -18.27
CA THR A 65 -4.16 -11.14 -18.40
C THR A 65 -3.90 -10.77 -19.86
N LYS A 66 -3.95 -11.72 -20.78
CA LYS A 66 -3.78 -11.44 -22.23
C LYS A 66 -4.83 -10.47 -22.75
N ASP A 67 -6.10 -10.65 -22.36
CA ASP A 67 -7.19 -9.78 -22.79
C ASP A 67 -7.03 -8.36 -22.22
N PHE A 68 -6.52 -8.25 -20.99
CA PHE A 68 -6.16 -6.97 -20.38
C PHE A 68 -5.00 -6.28 -21.13
N GLU A 69 -3.91 -6.99 -21.41
CA GLU A 69 -2.74 -6.45 -22.13
C GLU A 69 -3.11 -6.04 -23.57
N LYS A 70 -3.98 -6.80 -24.24
CA LYS A 70 -4.49 -6.45 -25.58
C LYS A 70 -5.24 -5.12 -25.58
N LYS A 71 -6.02 -4.84 -24.53
CA LYS A 71 -6.72 -3.56 -24.35
C LYS A 71 -5.79 -2.44 -23.87
N ASN A 72 -4.66 -2.79 -23.26
CA ASN A 72 -3.72 -1.87 -22.64
C ASN A 72 -2.29 -2.12 -23.14
N PRO A 73 -1.95 -1.76 -24.40
CA PRO A 73 -0.71 -2.19 -25.06
C PRO A 73 0.59 -1.66 -24.43
N LYS A 74 0.50 -0.73 -23.47
CA LYS A 74 1.64 -0.20 -22.71
C LYS A 74 1.86 -0.93 -21.39
N ILE A 75 0.96 -1.83 -21.00
CA ILE A 75 1.04 -2.57 -19.75
C ILE A 75 1.39 -4.02 -20.06
N THR A 76 2.34 -4.56 -19.32
CA THR A 76 2.70 -5.97 -19.32
C THR A 76 2.49 -6.52 -17.92
N ILE A 77 1.76 -7.62 -17.79
CA ILE A 77 1.51 -8.30 -16.53
C ILE A 77 2.42 -9.52 -16.45
N LYS A 78 3.32 -9.51 -15.49
CA LYS A 78 4.18 -10.66 -15.18
C LYS A 78 3.51 -11.49 -14.09
N LEU A 79 2.85 -12.58 -14.48
CA LEU A 79 2.28 -13.54 -13.55
C LEU A 79 3.39 -14.41 -12.94
N GLU A 80 3.56 -14.36 -11.63
CA GLU A 80 4.50 -15.21 -10.89
C GLU A 80 3.72 -16.10 -9.92
N ASN A 81 3.65 -17.40 -10.24
CA ASN A 81 3.09 -18.37 -9.32
C ASN A 81 4.12 -18.67 -8.23
N GLN A 82 3.73 -18.47 -6.97
CA GLN A 82 4.61 -18.62 -5.81
C GLN A 82 4.43 -19.96 -5.07
N GLY A 83 3.79 -20.95 -5.70
CA GLY A 83 3.51 -22.25 -5.09
C GLY A 83 2.15 -22.29 -4.42
N ALA A 84 2.05 -22.99 -3.29
CA ALA A 84 0.83 -23.09 -2.50
C ALA A 84 0.55 -21.80 -1.71
N TYR A 85 -0.66 -21.65 -1.17
CA TYR A 85 -1.04 -20.47 -0.38
C TYR A 85 -0.08 -20.23 0.80
N ASN A 86 0.38 -21.30 1.47
CA ASN A 86 1.33 -21.19 2.57
C ASN A 86 2.69 -20.63 2.10
N ASP A 87 3.16 -21.05 0.93
CA ASP A 87 4.42 -20.56 0.34
C ASP A 87 4.30 -19.09 -0.05
N LEU A 88 3.17 -18.71 -0.66
CA LEU A 88 2.86 -17.33 -1.00
C LEU A 88 2.80 -16.45 0.26
N GLN A 89 2.11 -16.89 1.31
CA GLN A 89 2.04 -16.16 2.58
C GLN A 89 3.43 -15.97 3.19
N ALA A 90 4.23 -17.05 3.27
CA ALA A 90 5.58 -16.99 3.81
C ALA A 90 6.45 -16.02 3.02
N LYS A 91 6.33 -16.02 1.70
CA LYS A 91 7.07 -15.13 0.80
C LYS A 91 6.64 -13.67 0.91
N ILE A 92 5.34 -13.40 1.06
CA ILE A 92 4.84 -12.05 1.37
C ILE A 92 5.48 -11.58 2.69
N ASN A 93 5.35 -12.37 3.76
CA ASN A 93 5.85 -12.00 5.09
C ASN A 93 7.36 -11.75 5.12
N SER A 94 8.16 -12.56 4.44
CA SER A 94 9.61 -12.36 4.37
C SER A 94 9.99 -11.13 3.54
N THR A 95 9.24 -10.85 2.47
CA THR A 95 9.53 -9.72 1.57
C THR A 95 9.07 -8.38 2.13
N LEU A 96 8.12 -8.35 3.07
CA LEU A 96 7.70 -7.11 3.75
C LEU A 96 8.88 -6.39 4.46
N GLN A 97 9.93 -7.12 4.85
CA GLN A 97 11.14 -6.54 5.44
C GLN A 97 12.00 -5.77 4.41
N SER A 98 11.78 -5.97 3.11
CA SER A 98 12.51 -5.35 2.01
C SER A 98 11.54 -4.90 0.92
N PRO A 99 10.90 -3.72 1.08
CA PRO A 99 9.82 -3.27 0.22
C PRO A 99 10.18 -3.18 -1.28
N ASN A 100 11.47 -3.01 -1.58
CA ASN A 100 11.98 -2.93 -2.95
C ASN A 100 11.73 -4.22 -3.76
N ASN A 101 11.53 -5.36 -3.10
CA ASN A 101 11.34 -6.66 -3.73
C ASN A 101 9.88 -7.12 -3.76
N LEU A 102 8.94 -6.30 -3.26
CA LEU A 102 7.52 -6.62 -3.27
C LEU A 102 6.98 -6.64 -4.71
N PRO A 103 6.00 -7.51 -5.01
CA PRO A 103 5.32 -7.46 -6.29
C PRO A 103 4.51 -6.18 -6.40
N THR A 104 4.10 -5.81 -7.62
CA THR A 104 3.17 -4.68 -7.82
C THR A 104 1.81 -4.99 -7.18
N ILE A 105 1.33 -6.22 -7.35
CA ILE A 105 0.09 -6.74 -6.74
C ILE A 105 0.28 -8.19 -6.28
N THR A 106 -0.43 -8.61 -5.24
CA THR A 106 -0.39 -10.01 -4.77
C THR A 106 -1.76 -10.52 -4.40
N GLN A 107 -1.99 -11.81 -4.63
CA GLN A 107 -3.09 -12.54 -4.02
C GLN A 107 -2.79 -12.72 -2.54
N ALA A 108 -3.77 -12.45 -1.67
CA ALA A 108 -3.63 -12.64 -0.24
C ALA A 108 -5.00 -12.73 0.44
N TYR A 109 -5.05 -13.41 1.59
CA TYR A 109 -6.18 -13.31 2.50
C TYR A 109 -6.03 -12.08 3.42
N PRO A 110 -7.14 -11.49 3.92
CA PRO A 110 -7.09 -10.26 4.72
C PRO A 110 -6.16 -10.39 5.93
N GLY A 111 -6.24 -11.52 6.64
CA GLY A 111 -5.46 -11.77 7.85
C GLY A 111 -3.94 -11.80 7.63
N TRP A 112 -3.47 -12.09 6.41
CA TRP A 112 -2.03 -12.13 6.13
C TRP A 112 -1.39 -10.75 6.18
N LEU A 113 -2.17 -9.71 5.92
CA LEU A 113 -1.67 -8.37 5.67
C LEU A 113 -2.04 -7.38 6.76
N TRP A 114 -2.51 -7.88 7.90
CA TRP A 114 -2.72 -7.11 9.12
C TRP A 114 -1.47 -6.30 9.50
N ASN A 115 -0.30 -6.95 9.59
CA ASN A 115 0.94 -6.26 9.94
C ASN A 115 1.34 -5.24 8.86
N ALA A 116 1.17 -5.57 7.58
CA ALA A 116 1.44 -4.64 6.50
C ALA A 116 0.51 -3.40 6.56
N ALA A 117 -0.75 -3.58 6.98
CA ALA A 117 -1.70 -2.51 7.22
C ALA A 117 -1.28 -1.59 8.37
N GLN A 118 -0.91 -2.16 9.51
CA GLN A 118 -0.43 -1.40 10.67
C GLN A 118 0.83 -0.58 10.32
N ASN A 119 1.70 -1.15 9.48
CA ASN A 119 2.92 -0.50 9.02
C ASN A 119 2.71 0.42 7.79
N LYS A 120 1.47 0.70 7.39
CA LYS A 120 1.13 1.59 6.25
C LYS A 120 1.81 1.21 4.93
N MET A 121 2.02 -0.08 4.71
CA MET A 121 2.68 -0.61 3.51
C MET A 121 1.70 -0.86 2.36
N LEU A 122 0.40 -0.59 2.59
CA LEU A 122 -0.69 -0.87 1.66
C LEU A 122 -1.12 0.40 0.95
N VAL A 123 -1.43 0.29 -0.34
CA VAL A 123 -2.09 1.36 -1.07
C VAL A 123 -3.58 1.39 -0.73
N ASN A 124 -4.08 2.55 -0.31
CA ASN A 124 -5.51 2.77 -0.15
C ASN A 124 -6.19 2.82 -1.52
N LEU A 125 -7.03 1.84 -1.83
CA LEU A 125 -7.75 1.77 -3.11
C LEU A 125 -9.02 2.64 -3.17
N THR A 126 -9.50 3.14 -2.04
CA THR A 126 -10.73 3.96 -1.97
C THR A 126 -10.73 5.13 -2.98
N PRO A 127 -9.64 5.92 -3.13
CA PRO A 127 -9.60 7.01 -4.09
C PRO A 127 -9.70 6.55 -5.55
N TYR A 128 -9.21 5.34 -5.86
CA TYR A 128 -9.26 4.76 -7.20
C TYR A 128 -10.66 4.22 -7.51
N ILE A 129 -11.29 3.50 -6.58
CA ILE A 129 -12.66 2.97 -6.72
C ILE A 129 -13.65 4.11 -6.95
N ASN A 130 -13.52 5.20 -6.19
CA ASN A 130 -14.42 6.36 -6.29
C ASN A 130 -14.08 7.30 -7.46
N ASN A 131 -13.04 7.01 -8.24
CA ASN A 131 -12.69 7.82 -9.40
C ASN A 131 -13.57 7.43 -10.61
N LYS A 132 -14.23 8.41 -11.25
CA LYS A 132 -15.08 8.15 -12.43
C LYS A 132 -14.32 7.78 -13.71
N ASN A 133 -13.04 8.16 -13.80
CA ASN A 133 -12.25 7.98 -15.02
C ASN A 133 -11.44 6.67 -15.02
N VAL A 134 -11.02 6.21 -13.84
CA VAL A 134 -10.19 4.99 -13.71
C VAL A 134 -10.82 3.90 -12.84
N GLY A 135 -11.94 4.19 -12.17
CA GLY A 135 -12.70 3.26 -11.35
C GLY A 135 -14.19 3.34 -11.67
N TRP A 136 -15.03 3.02 -10.68
CA TRP A 136 -16.48 2.94 -10.83
C TRP A 136 -17.21 4.23 -10.45
N GLY A 137 -16.49 5.27 -10.03
CA GLY A 137 -17.08 6.52 -9.53
C GLY A 137 -17.70 6.41 -8.14
N SER A 138 -18.04 5.21 -7.68
CA SER A 138 -18.36 4.90 -6.27
C SER A 138 -18.32 3.39 -6.02
N ALA A 139 -18.14 2.97 -4.78
CA ALA A 139 -18.28 1.57 -4.38
C ALA A 139 -19.67 0.98 -4.77
N LYS A 140 -20.74 1.76 -4.64
CA LYS A 140 -22.11 1.34 -5.00
C LYS A 140 -22.30 1.08 -6.50
N ALA A 141 -21.51 1.74 -7.34
CA ALA A 141 -21.59 1.62 -8.79
C ALA A 141 -20.70 0.49 -9.35
N SER A 142 -20.04 -0.29 -8.48
CA SER A 142 -19.15 -1.38 -8.90
C SER A 142 -19.86 -2.71 -9.14
N ASP A 143 -21.13 -2.83 -8.75
CA ASP A 143 -21.89 -4.09 -8.67
C ASP A 143 -21.24 -5.19 -7.80
N ILE A 144 -20.18 -4.85 -7.04
CA ILE A 144 -19.54 -5.73 -6.08
C ILE A 144 -20.32 -5.64 -4.76
N THR A 145 -20.58 -6.79 -4.13
CA THR A 145 -21.27 -6.81 -2.84
C THR A 145 -20.45 -6.06 -1.77
N PRO A 146 -21.09 -5.29 -0.86
CA PRO A 146 -20.36 -4.49 0.13
C PRO A 146 -19.35 -5.28 0.95
N ASP A 147 -19.65 -6.51 1.34
CA ASP A 147 -18.75 -7.36 2.13
C ASP A 147 -17.49 -7.76 1.34
N LEU A 148 -17.64 -8.07 0.04
CA LEU A 148 -16.50 -8.34 -0.83
C LEU A 148 -15.69 -7.06 -1.08
N LEU A 149 -16.36 -5.92 -1.19
CA LEU A 149 -15.76 -4.63 -1.43
C LEU A 149 -14.98 -4.12 -0.22
N ASP A 150 -15.51 -4.31 0.99
CA ASP A 150 -14.81 -4.03 2.24
C ASP A 150 -13.61 -4.97 2.40
N GLY A 151 -13.79 -6.25 2.06
CA GLY A 151 -12.70 -7.18 1.84
C GLY A 151 -11.65 -6.58 0.91
N VAL A 152 -11.99 -6.19 -0.32
CA VAL A 152 -11.09 -5.62 -1.33
C VAL A 152 -10.42 -4.32 -0.89
N LEU A 153 -11.14 -3.43 -0.21
CA LEU A 153 -10.59 -2.17 0.33
C LEU A 153 -9.58 -2.43 1.45
N ASN A 154 -9.76 -3.52 2.18
CA ASN A 154 -8.88 -3.96 3.26
C ASN A 154 -7.88 -5.07 2.83
N THR A 155 -7.99 -5.61 1.60
CA THR A 155 -7.36 -6.90 1.17
C THR A 155 -6.93 -6.99 -0.30
N VAL A 156 -7.27 -6.05 -1.19
CA VAL A 156 -6.73 -6.06 -2.56
C VAL A 156 -5.57 -5.07 -2.63
N PHE A 157 -4.39 -5.64 -2.85
CA PHE A 157 -3.13 -4.96 -2.63
C PHE A 157 -2.50 -4.51 -3.94
N HIS A 158 -2.29 -3.21 -4.05
CA HIS A 158 -1.17 -2.64 -4.78
C HIS A 158 -0.08 -2.35 -3.74
N LEU A 159 1.12 -2.89 -3.90
CA LEU A 159 2.27 -2.59 -3.05
C LEU A 159 3.13 -1.59 -3.83
N THR A 160 3.05 -0.32 -3.43
CA THR A 160 3.84 0.75 -4.06
C THR A 160 5.31 0.58 -3.72
N SER A 161 6.05 0.03 -4.67
CA SER A 161 7.49 0.25 -4.77
C SER A 161 7.90 0.85 -6.13
N GLN A 162 7.12 0.71 -7.21
CA GLN A 162 7.65 1.03 -8.56
C GLN A 162 6.72 1.73 -9.56
N LEU A 163 5.70 2.45 -9.11
CA LEU A 163 4.94 3.32 -10.02
C LEU A 163 4.97 4.79 -9.61
N LYS A 164 6.17 5.39 -9.67
CA LYS A 164 6.26 6.81 -10.05
C LYS A 164 5.99 6.88 -11.56
N LEU A 165 4.73 7.06 -11.94
CA LEU A 165 4.37 7.47 -13.31
C LEU A 165 4.90 8.88 -13.58
#